data_AF-A0A2G9NCB6-F1
#
_entry.id   AF-A0A2G9NCB6-F1
#
_cell.length_a   1.000
_cell.length_b   1.000
_cell.length_c   1.000
_cell.angle_alpha   90.00
_cell.angle_beta   90.00
_cell.angle_gamma   90.00
#
_symmetry.space_group_name_H-M   'P 1'
#
loop_
_entity.id
_entity.type
_entity.pdbx_description
1 polymer ?
#
loop_
_entity_poly.entity_id
_entity_poly.type
_entity_poly.pdbx_seq_one_letter_code
_entity_poly.pdbx_strand_id
1 'polypeptide(L)'
;QIVMDFKHPNGSSVPVMVPRRSLLVMGGESRYLWTHGITPRKFDVIQVSEGQKVEAVSGNTEALTLSKRGTRTSFTFRKIRHSPCKCAFPSVCDSQQEKKGGSPPLVGDLGAASLEKEYVHKVYEDIAGHFSSTRHTPWPRVVDFLRSLPMGSLVADVGCGNGKYLGVNKDLYMIGCDRSKNLVDICGEKEYEACVCDALSVPFRPGSFDACISIAVIHHFATEERRLAAIQELTGLLRKGGQVLIYVWAMEQEYNKKKSKYLKESSNEPLPLSSGADVNQDFSSKLPVHTNRTAFDSQDLLVPWHLKPKCQSKKSEASTGEEQLVPSSVYHRYYHVFREGELEALCRKLQDVTVQHTYHDQGNWCIILEKL
;
A
#
# COMPACT_ATOMS: atom_id res chain seq x y z
N GLN A 1 -4.95 37.20 -6.13
CA GLN A 1 -3.60 36.88 -5.64
C GLN A 1 -3.70 35.48 -5.04
N ILE A 2 -2.60 34.76 -4.83
CA ILE A 2 -2.65 33.45 -4.15
C ILE A 2 -1.41 33.30 -3.29
N VAL A 3 -1.51 32.57 -2.20
CA VAL A 3 -0.33 32.18 -1.43
C VAL A 3 0.15 30.82 -1.92
N MET A 4 1.43 30.76 -2.29
CA MET A 4 2.15 29.53 -2.59
C MET A 4 3.00 29.18 -1.37
N ASP A 5 2.80 27.99 -0.83
CA ASP A 5 3.48 27.55 0.38
C ASP A 5 4.78 26.86 0.00
N PHE A 6 5.89 27.34 0.57
CA PHE A 6 7.20 26.69 0.52
C PHE A 6 7.44 25.95 1.83
N LYS A 7 7.95 24.73 1.76
CA LYS A 7 8.27 23.90 2.94
C LYS A 7 9.66 23.31 2.79
N HIS A 8 10.49 23.55 3.78
CA HIS A 8 11.84 23.06 3.87
C HIS A 8 11.88 21.74 4.66
N PRO A 9 12.80 20.80 4.34
CA PRO A 9 12.90 19.53 5.05
C PRO A 9 13.18 19.61 6.56
N ASN A 10 13.70 20.73 7.07
CA ASN A 10 13.91 20.95 8.51
C ASN A 10 12.63 21.36 9.27
N GLY A 11 11.46 21.39 8.60
CA GLY A 11 10.19 21.78 9.18
C GLY A 11 9.81 23.26 8.99
N SER A 12 10.72 24.10 8.48
CA SER A 12 10.39 25.51 8.18
C SER A 12 9.37 25.60 7.04
N SER A 13 8.41 26.53 7.17
CA SER A 13 7.47 26.85 6.09
C SER A 13 7.40 28.35 5.85
N VAL A 14 7.38 28.73 4.57
CA VAL A 14 7.34 30.12 4.13
C VAL A 14 6.16 30.29 3.15
N PRO A 15 5.09 31.00 3.55
CA PRO A 15 4.02 31.37 2.63
C PRO A 15 4.47 32.54 1.75
N VAL A 16 4.40 32.39 0.43
CA VAL A 16 4.77 33.43 -0.54
C VAL A 16 3.53 33.92 -1.26
N MET A 17 3.20 35.21 -1.09
CA MET A 17 2.11 35.83 -1.84
C MET A 17 2.54 36.05 -3.29
N VAL A 18 1.80 35.45 -4.21
CA VAL A 18 2.01 35.58 -5.66
C VAL A 18 0.87 36.43 -6.25
N PRO A 19 1.14 37.68 -6.66
CA PRO A 19 0.15 38.52 -7.31
C PRO A 19 -0.42 37.94 -8.61
N ARG A 20 -1.47 38.59 -9.13
CA ARG A 20 -1.99 38.26 -10.46
C ARG A 20 -0.94 38.67 -11.51
N ARG A 21 -0.83 37.89 -12.59
CA ARG A 21 0.10 38.14 -13.71
C ARG A 21 1.59 38.14 -13.29
N SER A 22 1.93 37.47 -12.20
CA SER A 22 3.32 37.29 -11.78
C SER A 22 3.96 36.08 -12.43
N LEU A 23 5.26 36.19 -12.74
CA LEU A 23 6.15 35.10 -13.11
C LEU A 23 7.02 34.74 -11.91
N LEU A 24 7.05 33.47 -11.52
CA LEU A 24 7.92 32.97 -10.47
C LEU A 24 9.05 32.15 -11.10
N VAL A 25 10.30 32.60 -10.92
CA VAL A 25 11.49 31.90 -11.40
C VAL A 25 12.20 31.27 -10.19
N MET A 26 12.16 29.94 -10.11
CA MET A 26 12.75 29.20 -9.00
C MET A 26 14.19 28.80 -9.33
N GLY A 27 15.11 29.08 -8.42
CA GLY A 27 16.54 28.76 -8.52
C GLY A 27 17.15 28.43 -7.16
N GLY A 28 18.31 27.77 -7.17
CA GLY A 28 18.99 27.36 -5.94
C GLY A 28 18.10 26.51 -5.03
N GLU A 29 18.17 26.75 -3.73
CA GLU A 29 17.41 25.99 -2.71
C GLU A 29 15.91 25.95 -3.00
N SER A 30 15.31 27.09 -3.37
CA SER A 30 13.87 27.17 -3.65
C SER A 30 13.38 26.22 -4.75
N ARG A 31 14.29 25.80 -5.64
CA ARG A 31 14.01 24.86 -6.73
C ARG A 31 14.34 23.41 -6.36
N TYR A 32 15.44 23.19 -5.65
CA TYR A 32 16.00 21.85 -5.48
C TYR A 32 15.72 21.25 -4.11
N LEU A 33 15.67 22.07 -3.06
CA LEU A 33 15.60 21.64 -1.67
C LEU A 33 14.21 21.85 -1.06
N TRP A 34 13.53 22.92 -1.45
CA TRP A 34 12.22 23.26 -0.92
C TRP A 34 11.10 22.60 -1.74
N THR A 35 10.11 22.05 -1.05
CA THR A 35 8.84 21.66 -1.68
C THR A 35 7.93 22.88 -1.73
N HIS A 36 7.21 23.06 -2.83
CA HIS A 36 6.39 24.25 -3.02
C HIS A 36 5.06 23.90 -3.67
N GLY A 37 3.98 24.54 -3.25
CA GLY A 37 2.66 24.22 -3.79
C GLY A 37 1.60 25.26 -3.48
N ILE A 38 0.54 25.24 -4.29
CA ILE A 38 -0.65 26.02 -4.02
C ILE A 38 -1.67 25.07 -3.38
N THR A 39 -1.72 25.04 -2.05
CA THR A 39 -2.65 24.17 -1.32
C THR A 39 -4.11 24.57 -1.62
N PRO A 40 -5.03 23.64 -1.92
CA PRO A 40 -6.44 23.97 -2.14
C PRO A 40 -7.09 24.49 -0.83
N ARG A 41 -7.50 25.75 -0.80
CA ARG A 41 -8.23 26.36 0.34
C ARG A 41 -9.14 27.50 -0.14
N LYS A 42 -10.19 27.81 0.63
CA LYS A 42 -11.16 28.89 0.32
C LYS A 42 -10.61 30.29 0.61
N PHE A 43 -9.70 30.39 1.58
CA PHE A 43 -9.10 31.65 2.04
C PHE A 43 -7.59 31.49 2.17
N ASP A 44 -6.85 32.56 1.88
CA ASP A 44 -5.43 32.70 2.19
C ASP A 44 -5.25 33.59 3.41
N VAL A 45 -4.30 33.22 4.27
CA VAL A 45 -3.80 34.11 5.32
C VAL A 45 -2.69 34.96 4.69
N ILE A 46 -2.84 36.27 4.72
CA ILE A 46 -1.86 37.23 4.19
C ILE A 46 -1.47 38.22 5.30
N GLN A 47 -0.19 38.60 5.34
CA GLN A 47 0.26 39.73 6.15
C GLN A 47 -0.21 41.03 5.51
N VAL A 48 -0.76 41.94 6.32
CA VAL A 48 -1.14 43.28 5.88
C VAL A 48 0.14 44.11 5.71
N SER A 49 0.46 44.49 4.47
CA SER A 49 1.48 45.51 4.21
C SER A 49 0.96 46.90 4.64
N GLU A 50 1.85 47.74 5.18
CA GLU A 50 1.57 49.10 5.64
C GLU A 50 0.77 49.89 4.58
N GLY A 51 -0.53 50.11 4.83
CA GLY A 51 -1.39 50.92 3.95
C GLY A 51 -2.87 50.54 3.90
N GLN A 52 -3.29 49.36 4.37
CA GLN A 52 -4.71 48.98 4.43
C GLN A 52 -5.24 49.00 5.88
N LYS A 53 -6.16 49.94 6.18
CA LYS A 53 -6.87 50.00 7.45
C LYS A 53 -7.82 48.80 7.57
N VAL A 54 -7.59 47.95 8.59
CA VAL A 54 -8.58 46.99 9.11
C VAL A 54 -8.61 47.15 10.63
N GLU A 55 -9.80 47.29 11.20
CA GLU A 55 -10.01 47.42 12.65
C GLU A 55 -9.54 46.13 13.35
N ALA A 56 -8.55 46.26 14.24
CA ALA A 56 -7.94 45.15 14.96
C ALA A 56 -8.56 44.99 16.36
N VAL A 57 -8.73 43.72 16.79
CA VAL A 57 -8.90 43.36 18.20
C VAL A 57 -7.59 42.75 18.69
N SER A 58 -6.94 43.46 19.63
CA SER A 58 -5.95 42.98 20.61
C SER A 58 -4.60 42.39 20.14
N GLY A 59 -3.52 43.14 20.40
CA GLY A 59 -2.31 42.67 21.08
C GLY A 59 -1.21 41.98 20.28
N ASN A 60 -0.28 42.78 19.73
CA ASN A 60 1.09 42.42 19.28
C ASN A 60 1.31 41.05 18.63
N THR A 61 1.00 40.93 17.34
CA THR A 61 1.85 40.31 16.30
C THR A 61 1.27 40.69 14.93
N GLU A 62 2.12 40.82 13.91
CA GLU A 62 1.80 41.17 12.51
C GLU A 62 0.33 40.91 12.10
N ALA A 63 -0.40 41.97 11.72
CA ALA A 63 -1.82 41.86 11.41
C ALA A 63 -2.03 40.89 10.22
N LEU A 64 -2.52 39.68 10.53
CA LEU A 64 -2.91 38.67 9.54
C LEU A 64 -4.35 38.95 9.10
N THR A 65 -4.61 38.94 7.79
CA THR A 65 -5.97 39.05 7.24
C THR A 65 -6.29 37.88 6.33
N LEU A 66 -7.59 37.57 6.20
CA LEU A 66 -8.11 36.49 5.37
C LEU A 66 -8.52 37.03 4.00
N SER A 67 -7.85 36.57 2.95
CA SER A 67 -8.17 36.89 1.57
C SER A 67 -8.96 35.76 0.92
N LYS A 68 -10.19 36.03 0.46
CA LYS A 68 -11.00 35.05 -0.27
C LYS A 68 -10.35 34.71 -1.61
N ARG A 69 -10.15 33.42 -1.89
CA ARG A 69 -9.56 32.99 -3.17
C ARG A 69 -10.56 33.14 -4.31
N GLY A 70 -10.08 33.66 -5.44
CA GLY A 70 -10.77 33.60 -6.72
C GLY A 70 -10.16 32.55 -7.64
N THR A 71 -10.83 32.27 -8.76
CA THR A 71 -10.32 31.37 -9.81
C THR A 71 -9.00 31.90 -10.37
N ARG A 72 -7.98 31.04 -10.44
CA ARG A 72 -6.66 31.36 -11.01
C ARG A 72 -6.18 30.19 -11.87
N THR A 73 -5.72 30.52 -13.07
CA THR A 73 -4.99 29.59 -13.93
C THR A 73 -3.50 29.89 -13.83
N SER A 74 -2.70 28.88 -13.51
CA SER A 74 -1.24 28.97 -13.42
C SER A 74 -0.63 27.98 -14.40
N PHE A 75 0.40 28.41 -15.13
CA PHE A 75 1.16 27.55 -16.04
C PHE A 75 2.55 27.31 -15.46
N THR A 76 2.96 26.05 -15.39
CA THR A 76 4.29 25.66 -14.93
C THR A 76 5.07 25.09 -16.11
N PHE A 77 6.15 25.76 -16.50
CA PHE A 77 7.03 25.31 -17.56
C PHE A 77 8.25 24.62 -16.94
N ARG A 78 8.53 23.39 -17.39
CA ARG A 78 9.73 22.63 -16.96
C ARG A 78 10.59 22.29 -18.17
N LYS A 79 11.88 22.55 -18.09
CA LYS A 79 12.88 22.07 -19.05
C LYS A 79 13.52 20.82 -18.46
N ILE A 80 13.31 19.68 -19.12
CA ILE A 80 13.95 18.41 -18.75
C ILE A 80 15.40 18.46 -19.24
N ARG A 81 16.34 18.04 -18.37
CA ARG A 81 17.76 17.90 -18.72
C ARG A 81 18.05 16.44 -19.00
N HIS A 82 18.83 16.18 -20.04
CA HIS A 82 19.26 14.83 -20.43
C HIS A 82 20.76 14.58 -20.18
N SER A 83 21.44 15.53 -19.53
CA SER A 83 22.86 15.43 -19.19
C SER A 83 23.06 15.43 -17.67
N PRO A 84 24.12 14.77 -17.15
CA PRO A 84 24.39 14.69 -15.73
C PRO A 84 24.36 16.06 -15.03
N CYS A 85 23.66 16.14 -13.91
CA CYS A 85 23.58 17.34 -13.08
C CYS A 85 24.78 17.42 -12.13
N LYS A 86 25.23 18.65 -11.84
CA LYS A 86 26.30 18.95 -10.87
C LYS A 86 25.85 20.06 -9.91
N CYS A 87 24.57 20.11 -9.57
CA CYS A 87 24.04 21.12 -8.65
C CYS A 87 24.55 20.92 -7.22
N ALA A 88 24.54 21.96 -6.40
CA ALA A 88 24.98 21.92 -5.00
C ALA A 88 24.08 21.10 -4.05
N PHE A 89 23.09 20.37 -4.57
CA PHE A 89 22.08 19.63 -3.82
C PHE A 89 22.09 18.13 -4.16
N PRO A 90 23.22 17.41 -3.97
CA PRO A 90 23.35 16.01 -4.39
C PRO A 90 22.38 15.06 -3.68
N SER A 91 22.00 15.38 -2.43
CA SER A 91 21.08 14.56 -1.62
C SER A 91 19.65 14.53 -2.13
N VAL A 92 19.24 15.47 -2.99
CA VAL A 92 17.89 15.62 -3.54
C VAL A 92 17.89 15.73 -5.07
N CYS A 93 19.03 15.45 -5.71
CA CYS A 93 19.20 15.51 -7.17
C CYS A 93 19.23 14.10 -7.76
N ASP A 94 18.15 13.71 -8.42
CA ASP A 94 18.00 12.48 -9.19
C ASP A 94 19.24 12.12 -10.03
N SER A 95 19.74 13.06 -10.83
CA SER A 95 20.89 12.84 -11.72
C SER A 95 22.24 12.68 -11.00
N GLN A 96 22.38 13.15 -9.75
CA GLN A 96 23.58 12.92 -8.93
C GLN A 96 23.45 11.71 -8.02
N GLN A 97 22.21 11.31 -7.72
CA GLN A 97 21.91 10.05 -7.06
C GLN A 97 22.12 8.84 -7.99
N GLU A 98 22.12 9.04 -9.32
CA GLU A 98 22.31 7.98 -10.33
C GLU A 98 23.68 7.26 -10.32
N LYS A 99 24.61 7.58 -9.40
CA LYS A 99 25.71 6.65 -9.04
C LYS A 99 25.25 5.46 -8.17
N LYS A 100 23.94 5.20 -8.06
CA LYS A 100 23.36 3.93 -7.62
C LYS A 100 22.49 3.29 -8.71
N GLY A 101 22.97 3.33 -9.96
CA GLY A 101 22.54 2.41 -11.02
C GLY A 101 23.03 0.99 -10.76
N GLY A 102 22.55 0.39 -9.68
CA GLY A 102 22.43 -1.04 -9.50
C GLY A 102 20.96 -1.32 -9.23
N SER A 103 20.53 -2.54 -9.46
CA SER A 103 19.29 -3.11 -8.91
C SER A 103 18.88 -2.52 -7.55
N PRO A 104 17.57 -2.56 -7.17
CA PRO A 104 17.18 -2.34 -5.76
C PRO A 104 18.20 -3.10 -4.92
N PRO A 105 18.79 -2.47 -3.87
CA PRO A 105 19.99 -2.99 -3.21
C PRO A 105 19.72 -4.46 -3.01
N LEU A 106 20.51 -5.36 -3.63
CA LEU A 106 20.26 -6.80 -3.61
C LEU A 106 20.06 -7.14 -2.14
N VAL A 107 18.78 -7.20 -1.74
CA VAL A 107 18.44 -7.44 -0.37
C VAL A 107 18.66 -8.93 -0.34
N GLY A 108 19.88 -9.34 0.03
CA GLY A 108 20.19 -10.75 0.19
C GLY A 108 19.10 -11.37 1.04
N ASP A 109 18.86 -12.67 0.89
CA ASP A 109 17.69 -13.34 1.48
C ASP A 109 17.43 -12.98 2.96
N LEU A 110 18.50 -12.78 3.75
CA LEU A 110 18.43 -12.31 5.14
C LEU A 110 17.80 -10.92 5.31
N GLY A 111 18.10 -9.96 4.44
CA GLY A 111 17.47 -8.64 4.47
C GLY A 111 16.01 -8.70 3.99
N ALA A 112 15.69 -9.59 3.05
CA ALA A 112 14.35 -9.75 2.51
C ALA A 112 13.41 -10.31 3.59
N ALA A 113 13.85 -11.38 4.26
CA ALA A 113 13.15 -11.95 5.40
C ALA A 113 12.99 -10.95 6.55
N SER A 114 13.99 -10.08 6.79
CA SER A 114 13.90 -9.02 7.81
C SER A 114 12.88 -7.94 7.44
N LEU A 115 12.83 -7.53 6.17
CA LEU A 115 11.84 -6.58 5.65
C LEU A 115 10.42 -7.16 5.80
N GLU A 116 10.22 -8.40 5.39
CA GLU A 116 8.95 -9.12 5.49
C GLU A 116 8.53 -9.28 6.95
N LYS A 117 9.46 -9.61 7.85
CA LYS A 117 9.18 -9.72 9.28
C LYS A 117 8.66 -8.41 9.86
N GLU A 118 9.30 -7.28 9.56
CA GLU A 118 8.93 -5.98 10.13
C GLU A 118 7.68 -5.40 9.47
N TYR A 119 7.60 -5.42 8.14
CA TYR A 119 6.56 -4.73 7.37
C TYR A 119 5.45 -5.64 6.85
N VAL A 120 5.47 -6.94 7.15
CA VAL A 120 4.37 -7.86 6.82
C VAL A 120 3.95 -8.62 8.07
N HIS A 121 4.82 -9.47 8.62
CA HIS A 121 4.43 -10.42 9.67
C HIS A 121 3.95 -9.71 10.94
N LYS A 122 4.77 -8.81 11.48
CA LYS A 122 4.44 -8.02 12.67
C LYS A 122 3.19 -7.16 12.45
N VAL A 123 3.08 -6.53 11.28
CA VAL A 123 1.94 -5.68 10.96
C VAL A 123 0.63 -6.47 10.94
N TYR A 124 0.59 -7.62 10.25
CA TYR A 124 -0.63 -8.45 10.20
C TYR A 124 -1.01 -9.02 11.55
N GLU A 125 -0.02 -9.40 12.36
CA GLU A 125 -0.25 -9.82 13.74
C GLU A 125 -0.93 -8.72 14.55
N ASP A 126 -0.44 -7.47 14.44
CA ASP A 126 -0.98 -6.32 15.17
C ASP A 126 -2.37 -5.87 14.68
N ILE A 127 -2.67 -6.00 13.39
CA ILE A 127 -3.91 -5.50 12.79
C ILE A 127 -4.99 -6.57 12.58
N ALA A 128 -4.73 -7.84 12.90
CA ALA A 128 -5.58 -8.99 12.56
C ALA A 128 -7.07 -8.78 12.87
N GLY A 129 -7.40 -8.30 14.07
CA GLY A 129 -8.79 -8.04 14.47
C GLY A 129 -9.48 -6.96 13.60
N HIS A 130 -8.80 -5.84 13.33
CA HIS A 130 -9.34 -4.78 12.47
C HIS A 130 -9.43 -5.23 11.00
N PHE A 131 -8.40 -5.94 10.51
CA PHE A 131 -8.41 -6.55 9.19
C PHE A 131 -9.62 -7.46 9.02
N SER A 132 -9.89 -8.35 9.99
CA SER A 132 -10.98 -9.31 9.92
C SER A 132 -12.36 -8.62 9.85
N SER A 133 -12.57 -7.58 10.67
CA SER A 133 -13.83 -6.83 10.70
C SER A 133 -14.19 -6.13 9.39
N THR A 134 -13.19 -5.78 8.57
CA THR A 134 -13.38 -4.98 7.35
C THR A 134 -13.39 -5.80 6.06
N ARG A 135 -13.06 -7.10 6.12
CA ARG A 135 -12.81 -7.94 4.92
C ARG A 135 -13.54 -9.28 4.98
N HIS A 136 -14.86 -9.25 4.87
CA HIS A 136 -15.70 -10.46 4.87
C HIS A 136 -16.17 -10.89 3.47
N THR A 137 -16.43 -9.96 2.54
CA THR A 137 -17.07 -10.30 1.24
C THR A 137 -16.14 -11.03 0.27
N PRO A 138 -16.40 -12.31 -0.09
CA PRO A 138 -15.62 -13.07 -1.07
C PRO A 138 -15.58 -12.42 -2.46
N TRP A 139 -14.47 -12.63 -3.17
CA TRP A 139 -14.35 -12.20 -4.56
C TRP A 139 -15.10 -13.16 -5.48
N PRO A 140 -16.02 -12.71 -6.35
CA PRO A 140 -16.89 -13.62 -7.12
C PRO A 140 -16.12 -14.66 -7.93
N ARG A 141 -15.03 -14.27 -8.61
CA ARG A 141 -14.25 -15.22 -9.42
C ARG A 141 -13.50 -16.28 -8.61
N VAL A 142 -13.10 -15.96 -7.38
CA VAL A 142 -12.51 -16.95 -6.45
C VAL A 142 -13.60 -17.91 -5.97
N VAL A 143 -14.80 -17.40 -5.68
CA VAL A 143 -15.97 -18.22 -5.34
C VAL A 143 -16.35 -19.15 -6.49
N ASP A 144 -16.38 -18.64 -7.72
CA ASP A 144 -16.72 -19.42 -8.92
C ASP A 144 -15.69 -20.53 -9.15
N PHE A 145 -14.39 -20.25 -8.99
CA PHE A 145 -13.34 -21.26 -9.03
C PHE A 145 -13.59 -22.37 -8.01
N LEU A 146 -13.78 -22.02 -6.73
CA LEU A 146 -14.04 -23.00 -5.67
C LEU A 146 -15.33 -23.80 -5.90
N ARG A 147 -16.39 -23.17 -6.42
CA ARG A 147 -17.65 -23.84 -6.73
C ARG A 147 -17.59 -24.75 -7.96
N SER A 148 -16.63 -24.51 -8.85
CA SER A 148 -16.41 -25.34 -10.04
C SER A 148 -15.66 -26.65 -9.75
N LEU A 149 -15.02 -26.75 -8.58
CA LEU A 149 -14.28 -27.94 -8.19
C LEU A 149 -15.22 -29.12 -7.90
N PRO A 150 -14.79 -30.37 -8.20
CA PRO A 150 -15.57 -31.55 -7.87
C PRO A 150 -15.90 -31.68 -6.38
N MET A 151 -17.06 -32.25 -6.08
CA MET A 151 -17.43 -32.61 -4.71
C MET A 151 -16.40 -33.55 -4.09
N GLY A 152 -16.05 -33.29 -2.83
CA GLY A 152 -15.06 -34.04 -2.08
C GLY A 152 -13.61 -33.65 -2.38
N SER A 153 -13.36 -32.64 -3.23
CA SER A 153 -12.01 -32.19 -3.50
C SER A 153 -11.32 -31.62 -2.25
N LEU A 154 -10.04 -31.98 -2.10
CA LEU A 154 -9.17 -31.46 -1.05
C LEU A 154 -8.47 -30.18 -1.52
N VAL A 155 -8.67 -29.08 -0.79
CA VAL A 155 -8.22 -27.74 -1.20
C VAL A 155 -7.40 -27.06 -0.10
N ALA A 156 -6.25 -26.51 -0.47
CA ALA A 156 -5.44 -25.67 0.39
C ALA A 156 -5.72 -24.18 0.15
N ASP A 157 -5.91 -23.40 1.22
CA ASP A 157 -5.91 -21.93 1.18
C ASP A 157 -4.64 -21.41 1.86
N VAL A 158 -3.59 -21.12 1.07
CA VAL A 158 -2.27 -20.73 1.57
C VAL A 158 -2.19 -19.21 1.64
N GLY A 159 -2.12 -18.72 2.87
CA GLY A 159 -2.41 -17.33 3.26
C GLY A 159 -3.90 -17.08 3.42
N CYS A 160 -4.60 -17.95 4.17
CA CYS A 160 -6.05 -17.94 4.32
C CYS A 160 -6.59 -16.70 5.06
N GLY A 161 -5.72 -15.93 5.72
CA GLY A 161 -6.09 -14.77 6.52
C GLY A 161 -7.12 -15.14 7.58
N ASN A 162 -8.26 -14.44 7.55
CA ASN A 162 -9.36 -14.67 8.50
C ASN A 162 -10.33 -15.79 8.05
N GLY A 163 -9.92 -16.67 7.14
CA GLY A 163 -10.71 -17.81 6.68
C GLY A 163 -11.85 -17.43 5.72
N LYS A 164 -11.69 -16.32 5.00
CA LYS A 164 -12.71 -15.75 4.11
C LYS A 164 -13.27 -16.73 3.08
N TYR A 165 -12.44 -17.68 2.62
CA TYR A 165 -12.82 -18.63 1.56
C TYR A 165 -13.09 -20.05 2.07
N LEU A 166 -12.65 -20.41 3.28
CA LEU A 166 -12.70 -21.78 3.82
C LEU A 166 -14.12 -22.34 3.94
N GLY A 167 -15.13 -21.48 4.10
CA GLY A 167 -16.54 -21.88 4.21
C GLY A 167 -17.40 -21.64 2.96
N VAL A 168 -16.80 -21.27 1.83
CA VAL A 168 -17.56 -20.84 0.63
C VAL A 168 -18.28 -22.00 -0.07
N ASN A 169 -17.68 -23.19 -0.06
CA ASN A 169 -18.25 -24.39 -0.66
C ASN A 169 -18.15 -25.55 0.34
N LYS A 170 -19.31 -25.98 0.86
CA LYS A 170 -19.39 -27.04 1.89
C LYS A 170 -19.14 -28.44 1.32
N ASP A 171 -19.12 -28.58 0.01
CA ASP A 171 -18.84 -29.85 -0.67
C ASP A 171 -17.33 -30.11 -0.80
N LEU A 172 -16.48 -29.19 -0.35
CA LEU A 172 -15.01 -29.31 -0.39
C LEU A 172 -14.43 -29.56 0.99
N TYR A 173 -13.32 -30.29 1.05
CA TYR A 173 -12.48 -30.36 2.24
C TYR A 173 -11.41 -29.28 2.15
N MET A 174 -11.62 -28.16 2.84
CA MET A 174 -10.69 -27.03 2.80
C MET A 174 -9.83 -26.96 4.07
N ILE A 175 -8.53 -26.76 3.90
CA ILE A 175 -7.58 -26.51 4.99
C ILE A 175 -6.85 -25.21 4.68
N GLY A 176 -6.89 -24.27 5.63
CA GLY A 176 -6.17 -23.01 5.54
C GLY A 176 -4.81 -23.05 6.22
N CYS A 177 -3.88 -22.22 5.78
CA CYS A 177 -2.78 -21.83 6.65
C CYS A 177 -2.39 -20.37 6.44
N ASP A 178 -1.91 -19.71 7.49
CA ASP A 178 -1.46 -18.32 7.44
C ASP A 178 -0.25 -18.12 8.37
N ARG A 179 0.57 -17.12 8.08
CA ARG A 179 1.74 -16.80 8.92
C ARG A 179 1.36 -16.13 10.23
N SER A 180 0.24 -15.39 10.24
CA SER A 180 -0.26 -14.68 11.41
C SER A 180 -1.05 -15.62 12.31
N LYS A 181 -0.61 -15.74 13.55
CA LYS A 181 -1.31 -16.56 14.54
C LYS A 181 -2.68 -15.96 14.86
N ASN A 182 -2.75 -14.65 15.06
CA ASN A 182 -4.01 -13.97 15.34
C ASN A 182 -5.06 -14.13 14.23
N LEU A 183 -4.65 -14.26 12.96
CA LEU A 183 -5.57 -14.54 11.86
C LEU A 183 -6.03 -16.00 11.85
N VAL A 184 -5.13 -16.95 12.14
CA VAL A 184 -5.47 -18.38 12.29
C VAL A 184 -6.40 -18.63 13.48
N ASP A 185 -6.18 -17.94 14.61
CA ASP A 185 -7.06 -18.04 15.78
C ASP A 185 -8.50 -17.62 15.42
N ILE A 186 -8.67 -16.58 14.61
CA ILE A 186 -9.98 -16.14 14.09
C ILE A 186 -10.63 -17.21 13.19
N CYS A 187 -9.83 -17.98 12.44
CA CYS A 187 -10.36 -19.14 11.70
C CYS A 187 -10.89 -20.22 12.65
N GLY A 188 -10.16 -20.49 13.73
CA GLY A 188 -10.60 -21.44 14.77
C GLY A 188 -11.88 -21.00 15.47
N GLU A 189 -12.05 -19.71 15.77
CA GLU A 189 -13.31 -19.14 16.29
C GLU A 189 -14.50 -19.33 15.34
N LYS A 190 -14.24 -19.46 14.04
CA LYS A 190 -15.24 -19.74 12.99
C LYS A 190 -15.37 -21.23 12.68
N GLU A 191 -14.76 -22.09 13.48
CA GLU A 191 -14.75 -23.55 13.30
C GLU A 191 -14.19 -23.99 11.95
N TYR A 192 -13.19 -23.26 11.42
CA TYR A 192 -12.46 -23.65 10.22
C TYR A 192 -11.13 -24.35 10.55
N GLU A 193 -10.80 -25.36 9.74
CA GLU A 193 -9.51 -26.04 9.78
C GLU A 193 -8.40 -25.11 9.26
N ALA A 194 -7.59 -24.56 10.16
CA ALA A 194 -6.46 -23.71 9.80
C ALA A 194 -5.26 -23.91 10.73
N CYS A 195 -4.04 -23.74 10.20
CA CYS A 195 -2.80 -23.81 10.97
C CYS A 195 -1.86 -22.64 10.70
N VAL A 196 -0.92 -22.40 11.62
CA VAL A 196 0.12 -21.39 11.43
C VAL A 196 1.26 -21.99 10.59
N CYS A 197 1.58 -21.36 9.46
CA CYS A 197 2.61 -21.83 8.52
C CYS A 197 3.38 -20.66 7.89
N ASP A 198 4.55 -20.91 7.32
CA ASP A 198 5.16 -20.01 6.34
C ASP A 198 4.77 -20.50 4.93
N ALA A 199 4.34 -19.61 4.04
CA ALA A 199 4.00 -20.00 2.67
C ALA A 199 5.22 -20.41 1.83
N LEU A 200 6.45 -20.19 2.34
CA LEU A 200 7.69 -20.73 1.80
C LEU A 200 8.02 -22.14 2.33
N SER A 201 7.27 -22.66 3.30
CA SER A 201 7.44 -24.01 3.82
C SER A 201 6.13 -24.49 4.46
N VAL A 202 5.26 -25.06 3.62
CA VAL A 202 3.94 -25.50 4.05
C VAL A 202 3.99 -26.89 4.70
N PRO A 203 3.28 -27.14 5.81
CA PRO A 203 3.38 -28.39 6.56
C PRO A 203 2.47 -29.50 5.99
N PHE A 204 2.26 -29.52 4.67
CA PHE A 204 1.37 -30.49 4.04
C PHE A 204 2.13 -31.46 3.13
N ARG A 205 1.55 -32.63 2.91
CA ARG A 205 2.13 -33.63 2.03
C ARG A 205 2.12 -33.12 0.57
N PRO A 206 3.26 -33.13 -0.14
CA PRO A 206 3.31 -32.80 -1.56
C PRO A 206 2.42 -33.73 -2.39
N GLY A 207 1.90 -33.24 -3.51
CA GLY A 207 1.11 -34.03 -4.46
C GLY A 207 -0.24 -34.55 -3.94
N SER A 208 -0.79 -33.91 -2.90
CA SER A 208 -1.97 -34.43 -2.19
C SER A 208 -3.25 -33.61 -2.42
N PHE A 209 -3.14 -32.37 -2.88
CA PHE A 209 -4.28 -31.48 -3.06
C PHE A 209 -4.80 -31.49 -4.49
N ASP A 210 -6.13 -31.36 -4.62
CA ASP A 210 -6.82 -31.25 -5.89
C ASP A 210 -6.76 -29.81 -6.40
N ALA A 211 -6.83 -28.86 -5.47
CA ALA A 211 -6.67 -27.46 -5.77
C ALA A 211 -5.94 -26.70 -4.65
N CYS A 212 -5.38 -25.55 -4.99
CA CYS A 212 -4.84 -24.60 -4.04
C CYS A 212 -5.29 -23.19 -4.41
N ILE A 213 -5.50 -22.33 -3.44
CA ILE A 213 -5.66 -20.89 -3.68
C ILE A 213 -4.62 -20.12 -2.88
N SER A 214 -4.13 -19.01 -3.43
CA SER A 214 -3.29 -18.05 -2.73
C SER A 214 -3.68 -16.63 -3.15
N ILE A 215 -4.46 -15.97 -2.29
CA ILE A 215 -5.20 -14.76 -2.64
C ILE A 215 -4.65 -13.55 -1.90
N ALA A 216 -3.95 -12.66 -2.61
CA ALA A 216 -3.29 -11.47 -2.05
C ALA A 216 -2.26 -11.82 -0.96
N VAL A 217 -1.34 -12.72 -1.30
CA VAL A 217 -0.28 -13.22 -0.41
C VAL A 217 1.10 -13.00 -1.02
N ILE A 218 1.34 -13.52 -2.24
CA ILE A 218 2.67 -13.59 -2.86
C ILE A 218 3.34 -12.21 -3.04
N HIS A 219 2.54 -11.15 -3.23
CA HIS A 219 3.05 -9.78 -3.27
C HIS A 219 3.71 -9.29 -1.98
N HIS A 220 3.68 -10.06 -0.89
CA HIS A 220 4.34 -9.72 0.36
C HIS A 220 5.80 -10.19 0.41
N PHE A 221 6.26 -11.01 -0.53
CA PHE A 221 7.66 -11.44 -0.58
C PHE A 221 8.54 -10.43 -1.31
N ALA A 222 9.63 -10.05 -0.66
CA ALA A 222 10.45 -8.89 -1.02
C ALA A 222 11.33 -9.10 -2.24
N THR A 223 11.64 -10.35 -2.57
CA THR A 223 12.47 -10.70 -3.72
C THR A 223 11.73 -11.61 -4.68
N GLU A 224 12.14 -11.57 -5.94
CA GLU A 224 11.57 -12.44 -6.97
C GLU A 224 11.81 -13.92 -6.65
N GLU A 225 12.97 -14.25 -6.09
CA GLU A 225 13.33 -15.62 -5.72
C GLU A 225 12.39 -16.17 -4.64
N ARG A 226 12.04 -15.36 -3.64
CA ARG A 226 11.09 -15.74 -2.59
C ARG A 226 9.67 -15.85 -3.13
N ARG A 227 9.27 -14.96 -4.05
CA ARG A 227 7.99 -15.07 -4.77
C ARG A 227 7.92 -16.36 -5.59
N LEU A 228 8.99 -16.72 -6.30
CA LEU A 228 9.07 -17.96 -7.06
C LEU A 228 9.02 -19.18 -6.13
N ALA A 229 9.76 -19.17 -5.02
CA ALA A 229 9.76 -20.25 -4.03
C ALA A 229 8.37 -20.46 -3.42
N ALA A 230 7.62 -19.39 -3.12
CA ALA A 230 6.24 -19.51 -2.67
C ALA A 230 5.36 -20.19 -3.73
N ILE A 231 5.46 -19.81 -5.01
CA ILE A 231 4.70 -20.46 -6.08
C ILE A 231 5.11 -21.94 -6.22
N GLN A 232 6.39 -22.27 -6.07
CA GLN A 232 6.88 -23.65 -6.08
C GLN A 232 6.27 -24.50 -4.97
N GLU A 233 6.16 -23.95 -3.74
CA GLU A 233 5.47 -24.64 -2.65
C GLU A 233 3.99 -24.90 -2.99
N LEU A 234 3.29 -23.90 -3.53
CA LEU A 234 1.88 -24.04 -3.94
C LEU A 234 1.69 -25.13 -5.00
N THR A 235 2.54 -25.17 -6.03
CA THR A 235 2.45 -26.17 -7.10
C THR A 235 2.98 -27.54 -6.65
N GLY A 236 3.83 -27.59 -5.63
CA GLY A 236 4.28 -28.81 -4.97
C GLY A 236 3.17 -29.53 -4.21
N LEU A 237 2.18 -28.81 -3.69
CA LEU A 237 1.01 -29.38 -3.02
C LEU A 237 0.07 -30.16 -3.95
N LEU A 238 0.02 -29.76 -5.23
CA LEU A 238 -0.95 -30.27 -6.19
C LEU A 238 -0.60 -31.69 -6.68
N ARG A 239 -1.59 -32.57 -6.71
CA ARG A 239 -1.53 -33.81 -7.51
C ARG A 239 -1.52 -33.46 -9.00
N LYS A 240 -1.14 -34.41 -9.86
CA LYS A 240 -1.23 -34.24 -11.32
C LYS A 240 -2.66 -33.90 -11.74
N GLY A 241 -2.81 -32.92 -12.64
CA GLY A 241 -4.09 -32.34 -13.04
C GLY A 241 -4.74 -31.42 -11.99
N GLY A 242 -4.13 -31.28 -10.80
CA GLY A 242 -4.58 -30.33 -9.78
C GLY A 242 -4.30 -28.89 -10.20
N GLN A 243 -5.08 -27.94 -9.67
CA GLN A 243 -5.04 -26.55 -10.10
C GLN A 243 -4.74 -25.57 -8.96
N VAL A 244 -3.93 -24.54 -9.22
CA VAL A 244 -3.74 -23.43 -8.27
C VAL A 244 -4.23 -22.12 -8.85
N LEU A 245 -5.00 -21.38 -8.06
CA LEU A 245 -5.42 -20.01 -8.35
C LEU A 245 -4.63 -19.00 -7.51
N ILE A 246 -3.96 -18.07 -8.17
CA ILE A 246 -3.13 -17.04 -7.53
C ILE A 246 -3.68 -15.65 -7.88
N TYR A 247 -3.83 -14.79 -6.87
CA TYR A 247 -4.19 -13.37 -7.02
C TYR A 247 -3.09 -12.48 -6.40
N VAL A 248 -2.57 -11.53 -7.18
CA VAL A 248 -1.59 -10.53 -6.71
C VAL A 248 -2.01 -9.13 -7.12
N TRP A 249 -1.59 -8.11 -6.37
CA TRP A 249 -1.94 -6.73 -6.70
C TRP A 249 -1.27 -6.29 -8.00
N ALA A 250 -2.06 -5.66 -8.88
CA ALA A 250 -1.56 -5.09 -10.12
C ALA A 250 -1.01 -3.68 -9.89
N MET A 251 0.10 -3.34 -10.54
CA MET A 251 0.57 -1.97 -10.64
C MET A 251 -0.46 -1.14 -11.44
N GLU A 252 -1.04 -1.74 -12.48
CA GLU A 252 -2.08 -1.17 -13.34
C GLU A 252 -3.46 -1.25 -12.67
N GLN A 253 -3.76 -0.25 -11.83
CA GLN A 253 -5.06 -0.10 -11.17
C GLN A 253 -6.18 0.38 -12.11
N GLU A 254 -5.83 0.81 -13.33
CA GLU A 254 -6.75 1.01 -14.45
C GLU A 254 -6.35 0.09 -15.60
N TYR A 255 -7.28 -0.77 -16.05
CA TYR A 255 -7.03 -1.73 -17.11
C TYR A 255 -8.18 -1.74 -18.11
N ASN A 256 -7.88 -1.80 -19.41
CA ASN A 256 -8.87 -1.73 -20.48
C ASN A 256 -9.92 -0.59 -20.31
N LYS A 257 -9.44 0.60 -19.91
CA LYS A 257 -10.26 1.81 -19.60
C LYS A 257 -11.26 1.62 -18.47
N LYS A 258 -11.09 0.58 -17.64
CA LYS A 258 -11.89 0.32 -16.44
C LYS A 258 -11.02 0.49 -15.21
N LYS A 259 -11.36 1.47 -14.38
CA LYS A 259 -10.75 1.66 -13.06
C LYS A 259 -11.16 0.55 -12.09
N SER A 260 -10.23 0.09 -11.27
CA SER A 260 -10.50 -0.82 -10.16
C SER A 260 -11.38 -0.15 -9.09
N LYS A 261 -12.02 -0.96 -8.23
CA LYS A 261 -12.72 -0.45 -7.04
C LYS A 261 -11.83 0.45 -6.19
N TYR A 262 -10.54 0.09 -6.07
CA TYR A 262 -9.53 0.83 -5.33
C TYR A 262 -9.43 2.31 -5.74
N LEU A 263 -9.47 2.58 -7.06
CA LEU A 263 -9.45 3.96 -7.56
C LEU A 263 -10.83 4.64 -7.58
N LYS A 264 -11.93 3.87 -7.72
CA LYS A 264 -13.30 4.41 -7.85
C LYS A 264 -13.83 5.04 -6.56
N GLU A 265 -13.43 4.54 -5.40
CA GLU A 265 -13.82 5.07 -4.09
C GLU A 265 -13.20 6.45 -3.76
N SER A 266 -12.39 7.03 -4.66
CA SER A 266 -11.83 8.39 -4.52
C SER A 266 -12.82 9.52 -4.82
N SER A 267 -14.06 9.23 -5.19
CA SER A 267 -15.03 10.23 -5.63
C SER A 267 -15.77 10.99 -4.51
N ASN A 268 -15.48 10.74 -3.22
CA ASN A 268 -15.96 11.59 -2.12
C ASN A 268 -14.94 11.68 -0.96
N GLU A 269 -14.65 12.92 -0.56
CA GLU A 269 -13.94 13.40 0.64
C GLU A 269 -12.42 13.13 0.78
N PRO A 270 -11.55 14.17 0.72
CA PRO A 270 -10.17 14.08 1.17
C PRO A 270 -10.08 14.19 2.70
N LEU A 271 -9.60 13.12 3.35
CA LEU A 271 -9.19 13.14 4.76
C LEU A 271 -7.88 13.93 4.94
N PRO A 272 -7.68 14.62 6.08
CA PRO A 272 -6.53 15.49 6.32
C PRO A 272 -5.22 14.70 6.47
N LEU A 273 -4.15 15.24 5.89
CA LEU A 273 -2.76 14.77 6.06
C LEU A 273 -2.36 14.87 7.54
N SER A 274 -2.24 13.74 8.22
CA SER A 274 -1.52 13.65 9.49
C SER A 274 -0.03 13.42 9.19
N SER A 275 0.79 14.43 9.51
CA SER A 275 2.25 14.37 9.54
C SER A 275 2.70 13.33 10.56
N GLY A 276 3.27 12.21 10.09
CA GLY A 276 3.92 11.21 10.95
C GLY A 276 5.32 11.68 11.34
N ALA A 277 5.60 11.69 12.64
CA ALA A 277 6.91 11.93 13.21
C ALA A 277 7.87 10.77 12.91
N ASP A 278 9.13 11.11 12.60
CA ASP A 278 10.24 10.18 12.45
C ASP A 278 10.51 9.39 13.72
N VAL A 279 10.66 8.06 13.61
CA VAL A 279 11.45 7.27 14.57
C VAL A 279 12.31 6.24 13.83
N ASN A 280 13.61 6.38 14.08
CA ASN A 280 14.76 5.47 13.94
C ASN A 280 15.25 5.02 12.55
N GLN A 281 16.48 5.49 12.29
CA GLN A 281 17.43 5.07 11.27
C GLN A 281 17.79 3.59 11.43
N ASP A 282 17.73 2.82 10.36
CA ASP A 282 18.91 2.39 9.58
C ASP A 282 18.56 1.14 8.75
N PHE A 283 17.99 1.32 7.55
CA PHE A 283 18.04 0.33 6.47
C PHE A 283 18.05 1.07 5.13
N SER A 284 19.02 0.70 4.30
CA SER A 284 19.34 1.21 2.97
C SER A 284 18.14 1.74 2.17
N SER A 285 18.19 3.03 1.77
CA SER A 285 17.27 3.70 0.83
C SER A 285 15.77 3.48 1.11
N LYS A 286 15.16 4.38 1.91
CA LYS A 286 13.73 4.35 2.30
C LYS A 286 12.82 3.99 1.12
N LEU A 287 12.13 2.84 1.20
CA LEU A 287 11.08 2.46 0.26
C LEU A 287 10.00 3.55 0.18
N PRO A 288 9.43 3.84 -0.99
CA PRO A 288 8.40 4.86 -1.13
C PRO A 288 7.13 4.44 -0.37
N VAL A 289 6.55 5.39 0.38
CA VAL A 289 5.25 5.21 1.03
C VAL A 289 4.15 5.63 0.06
N HIS A 290 3.24 4.71 -0.23
CA HIS A 290 2.14 4.92 -1.16
C HIS A 290 1.03 5.77 -0.55
N THR A 291 0.42 6.62 -1.39
CA THR A 291 -0.76 7.37 -1.00
C THR A 291 -2.00 6.55 -1.33
N ASN A 292 -2.79 6.19 -0.31
CA ASN A 292 -3.98 5.38 -0.53
C ASN A 292 -4.92 6.00 -1.58
N ARG A 293 -5.42 5.15 -2.49
CA ARG A 293 -6.33 5.49 -3.60
C ARG A 293 -5.71 6.30 -4.74
N THR A 294 -4.38 6.34 -4.85
CA THR A 294 -3.68 6.85 -6.05
C THR A 294 -3.12 5.71 -6.89
N ALA A 295 -2.64 6.02 -8.10
CA ALA A 295 -1.85 5.09 -8.89
C ALA A 295 -0.53 4.74 -8.16
N PHE A 296 0.03 3.57 -8.45
CA PHE A 296 1.31 3.14 -7.89
C PHE A 296 2.47 3.70 -8.73
N ASP A 297 3.41 4.36 -8.06
CA ASP A 297 4.58 4.99 -8.70
C ASP A 297 5.84 4.10 -8.65
N SER A 298 5.80 3.00 -7.89
CA SER A 298 6.89 2.02 -7.72
C SER A 298 6.29 0.61 -7.64
N GLN A 299 7.07 -0.42 -8.00
CA GLN A 299 6.67 -1.82 -7.79
C GLN A 299 6.86 -2.25 -6.33
N ASP A 300 7.93 -1.78 -5.69
CA ASP A 300 8.21 -2.02 -4.27
C ASP A 300 7.85 -0.78 -3.45
N LEU A 301 6.94 -0.92 -2.50
CA LEU A 301 6.39 0.21 -1.74
C LEU A 301 5.88 -0.21 -0.36
N LEU A 302 5.67 0.80 0.48
CA LEU A 302 4.98 0.68 1.76
C LEU A 302 3.55 1.23 1.65
N VAL A 303 2.55 0.41 1.95
CA VAL A 303 1.13 0.79 1.92
C VAL A 303 0.65 1.09 3.35
N PRO A 304 0.18 2.32 3.64
CA PRO A 304 -0.28 2.68 4.97
C PRO A 304 -1.63 2.05 5.31
N TRP A 305 -1.76 1.63 6.58
CA TRP A 305 -2.98 1.12 7.19
C TRP A 305 -3.29 1.89 8.46
N HIS A 306 -4.41 2.59 8.43
CA HIS A 306 -4.88 3.39 9.56
C HIS A 306 -5.79 2.54 10.44
N LEU A 307 -5.40 2.35 11.69
CA LEU A 307 -6.34 1.88 12.71
C LEU A 307 -7.18 3.07 13.17
N LYS A 308 -8.51 2.94 13.06
CA LYS A 308 -9.41 3.90 13.70
C LYS A 308 -9.35 3.69 15.22
N PRO A 309 -9.31 4.77 16.03
CA PRO A 309 -9.37 4.63 17.48
C PRO A 309 -10.67 3.91 17.87
N LYS A 310 -10.57 2.94 18.78
CA LYS A 310 -11.76 2.35 19.41
C LYS A 310 -12.37 3.39 20.34
N CYS A 311 -13.63 3.76 20.16
CA CYS A 311 -14.44 4.30 21.25
C CYS A 311 -14.65 3.15 22.25
N GLN A 312 -13.85 3.10 23.32
CA GLN A 312 -14.15 2.21 24.42
C GLN A 312 -15.33 2.80 25.19
N SER A 313 -16.53 2.28 24.97
CA SER A 313 -17.65 2.51 25.89
C SER A 313 -17.34 1.78 27.20
N LYS A 314 -16.64 2.44 28.13
CA LYS A 314 -16.55 1.96 29.51
C LYS A 314 -17.96 2.06 30.12
N LYS A 315 -18.63 0.91 30.28
CA LYS A 315 -19.70 0.78 31.28
C LYS A 315 -19.06 0.71 32.65
N SER A 316 -18.93 1.84 33.34
CA SER A 316 -19.10 1.98 34.80
C SER A 316 -18.87 3.43 35.24
N GLU A 317 -19.95 3.98 35.79
CA GLU A 317 -20.08 4.95 36.90
C GLU A 317 -19.10 6.13 37.04
N ALA A 318 -19.68 7.31 36.81
CA ALA A 318 -19.42 8.59 37.45
C ALA A 318 -17.97 8.89 37.90
N SER A 319 -17.17 9.44 36.98
CA SER A 319 -16.19 10.49 37.31
C SER A 319 -15.83 11.27 36.05
N THR A 320 -15.89 12.60 36.16
CA THR A 320 -15.35 13.57 35.21
C THR A 320 -13.85 13.37 35.06
N GLY A 321 -13.39 12.94 33.88
CA GLY A 321 -11.98 12.79 33.55
C GLY A 321 -11.78 12.63 32.04
N GLU A 322 -10.88 13.44 31.48
CA GLU A 322 -10.66 13.72 30.06
C GLU A 322 -10.58 12.49 29.15
N GLU A 323 -11.27 12.55 28.01
CA GLU A 323 -11.12 11.60 26.91
C GLU A 323 -9.69 11.68 26.34
N GLN A 324 -8.81 10.79 26.78
CA GLN A 324 -7.53 10.60 26.10
C GLN A 324 -7.75 9.92 24.75
N LEU A 325 -7.83 10.73 23.69
CA LEU A 325 -7.72 10.31 22.30
C LEU A 325 -6.38 9.58 22.09
N VAL A 326 -6.42 8.25 22.03
CA VAL A 326 -5.26 7.45 21.62
C VAL A 326 -4.95 7.82 20.15
N PRO A 327 -3.71 8.22 19.82
CA PRO A 327 -3.37 8.60 18.45
C PRO A 327 -3.65 7.44 17.49
N SER A 328 -4.20 7.76 16.31
CA SER A 328 -4.42 6.78 15.26
C SER A 328 -3.08 6.16 14.85
N SER A 329 -2.87 4.89 15.19
CA SER A 329 -1.67 4.16 14.78
C SER A 329 -1.73 3.88 13.28
N VAL A 330 -0.69 4.30 12.57
CA VAL A 330 -0.52 4.02 11.14
C VAL A 330 0.56 2.96 10.98
N TYR A 331 0.19 1.83 10.40
CA TYR A 331 1.11 0.76 10.07
C TYR A 331 1.50 0.85 8.61
N HIS A 332 2.72 0.48 8.27
CA HIS A 332 3.21 0.45 6.90
C HIS A 332 3.41 -1.01 6.49
N ARG A 333 2.73 -1.44 5.43
CA ARG A 333 2.85 -2.80 4.92
C ARG A 333 3.69 -2.85 3.65
N TYR A 334 4.65 -3.76 3.56
CA TYR A 334 5.39 -3.97 2.33
C TYR A 334 4.52 -4.68 1.27
N TYR A 335 4.59 -4.18 0.04
CA TYR A 335 4.01 -4.82 -1.15
C TYR A 335 4.96 -4.71 -2.34
N HIS A 336 5.00 -5.79 -3.11
CA HIS A 336 5.43 -5.83 -4.50
C HIS A 336 4.20 -5.83 -5.43
N VAL A 337 3.89 -4.72 -6.10
CA VAL A 337 2.82 -4.66 -7.09
C VAL A 337 3.32 -5.14 -8.46
N PHE A 338 2.63 -6.13 -9.01
CA PHE A 338 3.02 -6.82 -10.23
C PHE A 338 2.61 -6.03 -11.47
N ARG A 339 3.48 -5.98 -12.47
CA ARG A 339 3.13 -5.45 -13.80
C ARG A 339 2.43 -6.49 -14.67
N GLU A 340 1.81 -6.03 -15.75
CA GLU A 340 1.26 -6.91 -16.79
C GLU A 340 2.32 -7.92 -17.28
N GLY A 341 1.94 -9.20 -17.30
CA GLY A 341 2.80 -10.30 -17.74
C GLY A 341 3.86 -10.77 -16.73
N GLU A 342 4.12 -10.02 -15.65
CA GLU A 342 5.16 -10.38 -14.67
C GLU A 342 4.86 -11.69 -13.94
N LEU A 343 3.64 -11.83 -13.40
CA LEU A 343 3.22 -13.04 -12.69
C LEU A 343 3.31 -14.27 -13.61
N GLU A 344 2.86 -14.13 -14.85
CA GLU A 344 2.89 -15.20 -15.83
C GLU A 344 4.34 -15.57 -16.21
N ALA A 345 5.22 -14.59 -16.40
CA ALA A 345 6.64 -14.82 -16.65
C ALA A 345 7.32 -15.55 -15.47
N LEU A 346 6.94 -15.22 -14.24
CA LEU A 346 7.42 -15.90 -13.04
C LEU A 346 6.98 -17.36 -13.01
N CYS A 347 5.68 -17.63 -13.27
CA CYS A 347 5.15 -18.99 -13.31
C CYS A 347 5.74 -19.84 -14.44
N ARG A 348 6.08 -19.24 -15.60
CA ARG A 348 6.73 -19.95 -16.72
C ARG A 348 8.15 -20.45 -16.41
N LYS A 349 8.76 -20.01 -15.31
CA LYS A 349 10.06 -20.56 -14.85
C LYS A 349 9.91 -21.96 -14.27
N LEU A 350 8.68 -22.38 -13.95
CA LEU A 350 8.35 -23.72 -13.46
C LEU A 350 8.17 -24.68 -14.63
N GLN A 351 8.71 -25.89 -14.50
CA GLN A 351 8.73 -26.88 -15.58
C GLN A 351 7.58 -27.88 -15.51
N ASP A 352 6.90 -27.95 -14.36
CA ASP A 352 5.94 -28.98 -13.98
C ASP A 352 4.49 -28.47 -13.94
N VAL A 353 4.23 -27.30 -14.53
CA VAL A 353 2.91 -26.69 -14.60
C VAL A 353 2.63 -26.08 -15.96
N THR A 354 1.34 -25.95 -16.28
CA THR A 354 0.84 -25.23 -17.45
C THR A 354 -0.02 -24.05 -17.02
N VAL A 355 0.09 -22.94 -17.76
CA VAL A 355 -0.77 -21.77 -17.56
C VAL A 355 -2.09 -22.03 -18.28
N GLN A 356 -3.18 -22.18 -17.53
CA GLN A 356 -4.51 -22.36 -18.10
C GLN A 356 -5.14 -21.01 -18.46
N HIS A 357 -5.13 -20.07 -17.51
CA HIS A 357 -5.74 -18.75 -17.67
C HIS A 357 -4.94 -17.68 -16.96
N THR A 358 -4.74 -16.54 -17.62
CA THR A 358 -4.23 -15.30 -17.03
C THR A 358 -5.25 -14.18 -17.27
N TYR A 359 -5.60 -13.41 -16.24
CA TYR A 359 -6.58 -12.34 -16.37
C TYR A 359 -6.38 -11.23 -15.32
N HIS A 360 -7.02 -10.08 -15.55
CA HIS A 360 -7.09 -8.97 -14.60
C HIS A 360 -8.45 -8.95 -13.90
N ASP A 361 -8.47 -8.79 -12.57
CA ASP A 361 -9.71 -8.65 -11.79
C ASP A 361 -9.61 -7.57 -10.70
N GLN A 362 -10.36 -6.47 -10.88
CA GLN A 362 -10.43 -5.29 -10.00
C GLN A 362 -9.07 -4.80 -9.45
N GLY A 363 -8.05 -4.69 -10.30
CA GLY A 363 -6.72 -4.21 -9.88
C GLY A 363 -5.82 -5.31 -9.34
N ASN A 364 -6.09 -6.56 -9.71
CA ASN A 364 -5.23 -7.71 -9.42
C ASN A 364 -4.88 -8.43 -10.72
N TRP A 365 -3.66 -8.94 -10.80
CA TRP A 365 -3.28 -9.95 -11.78
C TRP A 365 -3.57 -11.33 -11.20
N CYS A 366 -4.22 -12.16 -12.00
CA CYS A 366 -4.72 -13.46 -11.58
C CYS A 366 -4.23 -14.53 -12.56
N ILE A 367 -3.84 -15.69 -12.05
CA ILE A 367 -3.42 -16.82 -12.88
C ILE A 367 -3.95 -18.13 -12.31
N ILE A 368 -4.38 -19.02 -13.21
CA ILE A 368 -4.69 -20.42 -12.90
C ILE A 368 -3.62 -21.28 -13.56
N LEU A 369 -2.94 -22.08 -12.75
CA LEU A 369 -1.96 -23.06 -13.20
C LEU A 369 -2.51 -24.47 -12.99
N GLU A 370 -2.13 -25.41 -13.84
CA GLU A 370 -2.42 -26.84 -13.68
C GLU A 370 -1.12 -27.65 -13.61
N LYS A 371 -1.06 -28.60 -12.69
CA LYS A 371 0.08 -29.50 -12.49
C LYS A 371 0.13 -30.58 -13.58
N LEU A 372 1.31 -30.80 -14.18
CA LEU A 372 1.58 -31.80 -15.22
C LEU A 372 1.72 -33.25 -14.71
#